data_AF-D0TPN4-F1
#
_entry.id   AF-D0TPN4-F1
#
_cell.length_a   1.000
_cell.length_b   1.000
_cell.length_c   1.000
_cell.angle_alpha   90.00
_cell.angle_beta   90.00
_cell.angle_gamma   90.00
#
_symmetry.space_group_name_H-M   'P 1'
#
loop_
_entity.id
_entity.type
_entity.pdbx_description
1 polymer ?
#
loop_
_entity_poly.entity_id
_entity_poly.type
_entity_poly.pdbx_seq_one_letter_code
_entity_poly.pdbx_strand_id
1 'polypeptide(L)' 'MSNYSTHELLSFHNQNNKNMSRRRQLEHEVSVAQERIKKAAKDTPKNILKLWEQELVDLELELNNMVDDEEDNNED' A
#
# COMPACT_ATOMS: atom_id res chain seq x y z
N MET A 1 0.58 3.96 29.73
CA MET A 1 0.98 4.43 28.38
C MET A 1 1.75 3.29 27.74
N SER A 2 1.10 2.48 26.90
CA SER A 2 1.74 1.29 26.31
C SER A 2 2.65 1.71 25.16
N ASN A 3 3.94 1.43 25.31
CA ASN A 3 4.95 1.61 24.28
C ASN A 3 4.87 0.40 23.34
N TYR A 4 4.15 0.53 22.23
CA TYR A 4 4.20 -0.48 21.18
C TYR A 4 5.54 -0.35 20.44
N SER A 5 6.30 -1.45 20.39
CA SER A 5 7.52 -1.53 19.59
C SER A 5 7.14 -1.43 18.11
N THR A 6 7.92 -0.73 17.30
CA THR A 6 7.73 -0.67 15.83
C THR A 6 7.67 -2.07 15.20
N HIS A 7 8.29 -3.07 15.85
CA HIS A 7 8.26 -4.45 15.44
C HIS A 7 6.89 -5.14 15.70
N GLU A 8 6.08 -4.64 16.64
CA GLU A 8 4.72 -5.13 16.91
C GLU A 8 3.70 -4.54 15.93
N LEU A 9 3.84 -3.27 15.54
CA LEU A 9 2.96 -2.63 14.54
C LEU A 9 3.05 -3.29 13.16
N LEU A 10 4.25 -3.74 12.77
CA LEU A 10 4.47 -4.53 11.55
C LEU A 10 3.98 -5.98 11.67
N SER A 11 3.93 -6.53 12.89
CA SER A 11 3.51 -7.93 13.12
C SER A 11 1.98 -8.10 13.19
N PHE A 12 1.23 -7.07 13.57
CA PHE A 12 -0.25 -7.12 13.54
C PHE A 12 -0.83 -7.20 12.12
N HIS A 13 -0.08 -6.78 11.10
CA HIS A 13 -0.57 -6.74 9.71
C HIS A 13 -0.39 -8.06 8.94
N ASN A 14 0.39 -9.02 9.47
CA ASN A 14 0.72 -10.25 8.75
C ASN A 14 -0.13 -11.48 9.15
N GLN A 15 -1.22 -11.31 9.91
CA GLN A 15 -2.07 -12.43 10.34
C GLN A 15 -3.52 -12.42 9.81
N ASN A 16 -3.95 -11.40 9.05
CA ASN A 16 -5.34 -11.30 8.56
C ASN A 16 -5.51 -11.49 7.04
N ASN A 17 -4.56 -12.16 6.38
CA ASN A 17 -4.52 -12.29 4.92
C ASN A 17 -5.41 -13.42 4.35
N LYS A 18 -6.59 -13.65 4.95
CA LYS A 18 -7.59 -14.60 4.44
C LYS A 18 -8.95 -13.97 4.12
N ASN A 19 -9.18 -12.68 4.39
CA ASN A 19 -10.53 -12.09 4.31
C ASN A 19 -10.60 -10.58 3.91
N MET A 20 -9.58 -10.03 3.24
CA MET A 20 -9.59 -8.65 2.74
C MET A 20 -9.99 -8.61 1.26
N SER A 21 -10.91 -7.69 0.88
CA SER A 21 -11.18 -7.38 -0.53
C SER A 21 -9.90 -6.92 -1.23
N ARG A 22 -9.73 -7.24 -2.53
CA ARG A 22 -8.57 -6.86 -3.34
C ARG A 22 -8.27 -5.36 -3.24
N ARG A 23 -9.30 -4.51 -3.18
CA ARG A 23 -9.17 -3.06 -2.99
C ARG A 23 -8.45 -2.70 -1.70
N ARG A 24 -8.86 -3.29 -0.57
CA ARG A 24 -8.23 -3.06 0.74
C ARG A 24 -6.81 -3.62 0.82
N GLN A 25 -6.52 -4.69 0.08
CA GLN A 25 -5.16 -5.21 -0.03
C GLN A 25 -4.27 -4.19 -0.75
N LEU A 26 -4.72 -3.66 -1.87
CA LEU A 26 -3.99 -2.62 -2.61
C LEU A 26 -3.83 -1.32 -1.80
N GLU A 27 -4.89 -0.84 -1.13
CA GLU A 27 -4.78 0.33 -0.23
C GLU A 27 -3.72 0.13 0.86
N HIS A 28 -3.62 -1.09 1.40
CA HIS A 28 -2.61 -1.42 2.39
C HIS A 28 -1.20 -1.48 1.78
N GLU A 29 -1.04 -2.15 0.64
CA GLU A 29 0.25 -2.25 -0.06
C GLU A 29 0.77 -0.87 -0.49
N VAL A 30 -0.10 0.01 -0.98
CA VAL A 30 0.22 1.42 -1.28
C VAL A 30 0.74 2.13 -0.04
N SER A 31 0.05 2.00 1.11
CA SER A 31 0.47 2.62 2.37
C SER A 31 1.86 2.14 2.84
N VAL A 32 2.12 0.83 2.74
CA VAL A 32 3.43 0.25 3.09
C VAL A 32 4.54 0.74 2.15
N ALA A 33 4.27 0.78 0.84
CA ALA A 33 5.23 1.28 -0.16
C ALA A 33 5.56 2.77 0.06
N GLN A 34 4.55 3.60 0.31
CA GLN A 34 4.74 5.01 0.65
C GLN A 34 5.58 5.19 1.92
N GLU A 35 5.29 4.41 2.98
CA GLU A 35 6.05 4.48 4.22
C GLU A 35 7.51 4.03 4.02
N ARG A 36 7.74 3.00 3.19
CA ARG A 36 9.08 2.52 2.83
C ARG A 36 9.90 3.60 2.12
N ILE A 37 9.31 4.29 1.14
CA ILE A 37 9.98 5.39 0.44
C ILE A 37 10.26 6.55 1.40
N LYS A 38 9.29 6.92 2.24
CA LYS A 38 9.43 8.00 3.22
C LYS A 38 10.51 7.72 4.28
N LYS A 39 10.64 6.47 4.71
CA LYS A 39 11.66 6.02 5.67
C LYS A 39 12.97 5.61 5.01
N ALA A 40 13.09 5.73 3.68
CA ALA A 40 14.31 5.40 2.98
C ALA A 40 15.50 6.19 3.57
N ALA A 41 16.59 5.50 3.84
CA ALA A 41 17.79 6.11 4.36
C ALA A 41 18.42 7.03 3.29
N LYS A 42 19.15 8.07 3.70
CA LYS A 42 19.71 9.07 2.78
C LYS A 42 20.78 8.52 1.83
N ASP A 43 21.37 7.39 2.21
CA ASP A 43 22.35 6.62 1.44
C ASP A 43 21.68 5.59 0.52
N THR A 44 20.34 5.46 0.54
CA THR A 44 19.62 4.57 -0.37
C THR A 44 19.98 4.92 -1.81
N PRO A 45 20.51 3.97 -2.59
CA PRO A 45 20.89 4.24 -3.97
C PRO A 45 19.71 4.72 -4.80
N LYS A 46 19.93 5.71 -5.67
CA LYS A 46 18.87 6.31 -6.49
C LYS A 46 18.13 5.31 -7.37
N ASN A 47 18.80 4.25 -7.84
CA ASN A 47 18.18 3.18 -8.61
C ASN A 47 17.19 2.36 -7.77
N ILE A 48 17.47 2.17 -6.47
CA ILE A 48 16.58 1.48 -5.55
C ILE A 48 15.37 2.36 -5.22
N LEU A 49 15.58 3.65 -4.96
CA LEU A 49 14.47 4.60 -4.78
C LEU A 49 13.53 4.62 -5.98
N LYS A 50 14.08 4.69 -7.20
CA LYS A 50 13.28 4.64 -8.43
C LYS A 50 12.47 3.37 -8.57
N LEU A 51 13.02 2.21 -8.17
CA LEU A 51 12.27 0.95 -8.20
C LEU A 51 11.09 0.96 -7.23
N TRP A 52 11.27 1.50 -6.02
CA TRP A 52 10.18 1.62 -5.05
C TRP A 52 9.13 2.65 -5.47
N GLU A 53 9.55 3.77 -6.06
CA GLU A 53 8.64 4.76 -6.65
C GLU A 53 7.82 4.15 -7.79
N GLN A 54 8.43 3.33 -8.65
CA GLN A 54 7.71 2.60 -9.70
C GLN A 54 6.71 1.60 -9.12
N GLU A 55 7.13 0.80 -8.15
CA GLU A 55 6.25 -0.16 -7.45
C GLU A 55 5.04 0.55 -6.82
N LEU A 56 5.24 1.72 -6.20
CA LEU A 56 4.15 2.54 -5.68
C LEU A 56 3.21 3.02 -6.78
N VAL A 57 3.74 3.53 -7.89
CA VAL A 57 2.93 4.01 -9.02
C VAL A 57 2.11 2.87 -9.62
N ASP A 58 2.68 1.68 -9.78
CA ASP A 58 1.96 0.52 -10.31
C ASP A 58 0.81 0.10 -9.39
N LEU A 59 1.03 0.10 -8.07
CA LEU A 59 -0.01 -0.19 -7.07
C LEU A 59 -1.13 0.86 -7.04
N GLU A 60 -0.77 2.15 -7.12
CA GLU A 60 -1.75 3.25 -7.19
C GLU A 60 -2.54 3.19 -8.50
N LEU A 61 -1.91 2.83 -9.61
CA LEU A 61 -2.58 2.60 -10.88
C LEU A 61 -3.53 1.41 -10.82
N GLU A 62 -3.12 0.28 -10.24
CA GLU A 62 -4.01 -0.87 -10.05
C GLU A 62 -5.21 -0.51 -9.17
N LEU A 63 -4.98 0.22 -8.06
CA LEU A 63 -6.03 0.69 -7.16
C LEU A 63 -6.98 1.68 -7.84
N ASN A 64 -6.47 2.59 -8.67
CA ASN A 64 -7.27 3.54 -9.42
C ASN A 64 -8.04 2.87 -10.57
N ASN A 65 -7.44 1.84 -11.18
CA ASN A 65 -8.06 1.04 -12.25
C ASN A 65 -9.05 0.01 -11.72
N MET A 66 -9.04 -0.27 -10.42
CA MET A 66 -10.15 -0.91 -9.71
C MET A 66 -11.36 0.03 -9.60
N VAL A 67 -11.70 0.71 -10.70
CA VAL A 67 -12.99 1.36 -10.90
C VAL A 67 -14.03 0.37 -10.40
N ASP A 68 -14.69 0.75 -9.31
CA ASP A 68 -15.80 -0.03 -8.80
C ASP A 68 -16.78 -0.10 -9.97
N ASP A 69 -17.09 -1.30 -10.48
CA ASP A 69 -18.15 -1.53 -11.48
C ASP A 69 -19.56 -1.12 -10.96
N GLU A 70 -19.63 -0.21 -9.97
CA GLU A 70 -20.84 0.33 -9.34
C GLU A 70 -21.14 1.80 -9.71
N GLU A 71 -20.47 2.37 -10.70
CA GLU A 71 -20.93 3.62 -11.35
C GLU A 71 -21.36 3.37 -12.81
N ASP A 72 -22.22 2.37 -13.03
CA ASP A 72 -23.22 2.48 -14.09
C ASP A 72 -24.50 1.70 -13.76
N ASN A 73 -25.47 2.40 -13.16
CA ASN A 73 -26.90 2.11 -13.31
C ASN A 73 -27.74 3.34 -12.91
N ASN A 74 -27.27 4.53 -13.32
CA ASN A 74 -28.08 5.73 -13.31
C ASN A 74 -28.10 6.31 -14.74
N GLU A 75 -28.44 5.47 -15.72
CA GLU A 75 -29.05 5.93 -16.97
C GLU A 75 -30.57 6.10 -16.70
N ASP A 76 -31.06 7.31 -16.99
CA ASP A 76 -32.45 7.83 -16.83
C ASP A 76 -33.59 6.91 -17.30
#